data_AF-A0A0J6WDW5-F1
#
_entry.id   AF-A0A0J6WDW5-F1
#
_cell.length_a   1.000
_cell.length_b   1.000
_cell.length_c   1.000
_cell.angle_alpha   90.00
_cell.angle_beta   90.00
_cell.angle_gamma   90.00
#
_symmetry.space_group_name_H-M   'P 1'
#
loop_
_entity.id
_entity.type
_entity.pdbx_description
1 polymer ?
#
loop_
_entity_poly.entity_id
_entity_poly.type
_entity_poly.pdbx_seq_one_letter_code
_entity_poly.pdbx_strand_id
1 'polypeptide(L)'
;MTLRIVLRVGIICAVAMALLVVGVTSERGLWWRLVTFTYQVNVAAAAYYLWTLVRPRADERAALRGAVVLYLAMAGLVWNLFLVERSMGYTVANLLLHCVVPVLALCDWVLADRPNLAWWHPIAWLAFPAAYLVLALLVLNDLGRRAPYFFLDVDSVGAGAVAANVAALALGVLALGYALLAVGGGVKRSPALPR
;
A
#
# COMPACT_ATOMS: atom_id res chain seq x y z
N MET A 1 -7.34 -3.47 23.81
CA MET A 1 -6.57 -4.64 23.31
C MET A 1 -7.39 -5.52 22.36
N THR A 2 -8.60 -5.93 22.75
CA THR A 2 -9.48 -6.82 21.95
C THR A 2 -9.84 -6.26 20.57
N LEU A 3 -10.19 -4.97 20.47
CA LEU A 3 -10.58 -4.36 19.19
C LEU A 3 -9.45 -4.37 18.13
N ARG A 4 -8.21 -4.05 18.52
CA ARG A 4 -7.05 -4.08 17.61
C ARG A 4 -6.77 -5.49 17.11
N ILE A 5 -6.91 -6.52 17.96
CA ILE A 5 -6.78 -7.92 17.53
C ILE A 5 -7.83 -8.25 16.47
N VAL A 6 -9.09 -7.85 16.67
CA VAL A 6 -10.18 -8.07 15.70
C VAL A 6 -9.86 -7.41 14.36
N LEU A 7 -9.36 -6.16 14.36
CA LEU A 7 -8.96 -5.47 13.13
C LEU A 7 -7.85 -6.22 12.38
N ARG A 8 -6.80 -6.65 13.09
CA ARG A 8 -5.66 -7.37 12.50
C ARG A 8 -6.06 -8.71 11.92
N VAL A 9 -6.86 -9.49 12.65
CA VAL A 9 -7.42 -10.74 12.15
C VAL A 9 -8.31 -10.48 10.94
N GLY A 10 -9.14 -9.43 10.99
CA GLY A 10 -9.97 -8.99 9.86
C GLY A 10 -9.15 -8.69 8.61
N ILE A 11 -8.02 -7.98 8.73
CA ILE A 11 -7.11 -7.71 7.61
C ILE A 11 -6.56 -9.01 7.03
N ILE A 12 -6.05 -9.91 7.88
CA ILE A 12 -5.47 -11.19 7.44
C ILE A 12 -6.53 -12.03 6.71
N CYS A 13 -7.73 -12.15 7.28
CA CYS A 13 -8.83 -12.89 6.68
C CYS A 13 -9.32 -12.26 5.38
N ALA A 14 -9.41 -10.93 5.30
CA ALA A 14 -9.80 -10.22 4.08
C ALA A 14 -8.79 -10.44 2.94
N VAL A 15 -7.49 -10.37 3.23
CA VAL A 15 -6.45 -10.65 2.24
C VAL A 15 -6.50 -12.12 1.82
N ALA A 16 -6.57 -13.06 2.76
CA ALA A 16 -6.65 -14.49 2.45
C ALA A 16 -7.88 -14.82 1.59
N MET A 17 -9.06 -14.28 1.94
CA MET A 17 -10.29 -14.45 1.18
C MET A 17 -10.15 -13.87 -0.23
N ALA A 18 -9.59 -12.67 -0.38
CA ALA A 18 -9.38 -12.07 -1.69
C ALA A 18 -8.43 -12.91 -2.57
N LEU A 19 -7.35 -13.45 -2.00
CA LEU A 19 -6.42 -14.34 -2.72
C LEU A 19 -7.09 -15.65 -3.14
N LEU A 20 -7.94 -16.23 -2.28
CA LEU A 20 -8.71 -17.44 -2.60
C LEU A 20 -9.70 -17.18 -3.73
N VAL A 21 -10.49 -16.12 -3.62
CA VAL A 21 -11.45 -15.71 -4.66
C VAL A 21 -10.73 -15.48 -5.98
N VAL A 22 -9.63 -14.76 -5.97
CA VAL A 22 -8.82 -14.53 -7.18
C VAL A 22 -8.23 -15.82 -7.73
N GLY A 23 -7.75 -16.71 -6.86
CA GLY A 23 -7.17 -17.99 -7.25
C GLY A 23 -8.15 -18.88 -8.01
N VAL A 24 -9.44 -18.80 -7.68
CA VAL A 24 -10.49 -19.59 -8.35
C VAL A 24 -11.20 -18.84 -9.48
N THR A 25 -11.16 -17.51 -9.52
CA THR A 25 -11.89 -16.71 -10.53
C THR A 25 -11.00 -16.10 -11.62
N SER A 26 -9.68 -16.00 -11.41
CA SER A 26 -8.80 -15.25 -12.31
C SER A 26 -8.30 -16.10 -13.48
N GLU A 27 -8.78 -15.81 -14.68
CA GLU A 27 -8.33 -16.47 -15.93
C GLU A 27 -6.83 -16.33 -16.18
N ARG A 28 -6.21 -15.23 -15.74
CA ARG A 28 -4.78 -14.95 -15.90
C ARG A 28 -3.90 -15.58 -14.80
N GLY A 29 -4.50 -16.34 -13.90
CA GLY A 29 -3.83 -16.96 -12.76
C GLY A 29 -3.47 -15.98 -11.63
N LEU A 30 -3.17 -16.54 -10.46
CA LEU A 30 -2.79 -15.79 -9.26
C LEU A 30 -1.44 -15.09 -9.41
N TRP A 31 -0.50 -15.72 -10.11
CA TRP A 31 0.87 -15.24 -10.30
C TRP A 31 0.93 -13.85 -10.93
N TRP A 32 0.12 -13.61 -11.96
CA TRP A 32 0.07 -12.29 -12.60
C TRP A 32 -0.43 -11.20 -11.65
N ARG A 33 -1.40 -11.52 -10.79
CA ARG A 33 -1.93 -10.56 -9.82
C ARG A 33 -0.91 -10.19 -8.75
N LEU A 34 -0.12 -11.16 -8.29
CA LEU A 34 0.92 -10.96 -7.28
C LEU A 34 2.05 -10.02 -7.73
N VAL A 35 2.23 -9.83 -9.04
CA VAL A 35 3.18 -8.84 -9.57
C VAL A 35 2.67 -7.40 -9.38
N THR A 36 1.35 -7.19 -9.21
CA THR A 36 0.79 -5.85 -9.06
C THR A 36 1.03 -5.27 -7.66
N PHE A 37 1.25 -3.95 -7.58
CA PHE A 37 1.54 -3.22 -6.35
C PHE A 37 0.54 -3.55 -5.25
N THR A 38 -0.76 -3.53 -5.58
CA THR A 38 -1.82 -3.71 -4.60
C THR A 38 -1.77 -5.08 -3.94
N TYR A 39 -1.49 -6.15 -4.69
CA TYR A 39 -1.38 -7.48 -4.12
C TYR A 39 -0.11 -7.60 -3.27
N GLN A 40 1.02 -7.04 -3.73
CA GLN A 40 2.26 -7.04 -2.96
C GLN A 40 2.09 -6.38 -1.59
N VAL A 41 1.49 -5.19 -1.54
CA VAL A 41 1.31 -4.45 -0.29
C VAL A 41 0.27 -5.08 0.63
N ASN A 42 -0.78 -5.70 0.08
CA ASN A 42 -1.77 -6.43 0.88
C ASN A 42 -1.21 -7.72 1.48
N VAL A 43 -0.42 -8.48 0.71
CA VAL A 43 0.26 -9.67 1.23
C VAL A 43 1.29 -9.28 2.29
N ALA A 44 2.08 -8.23 2.05
CA ALA A 44 3.02 -7.69 3.03
C ALA A 44 2.30 -7.21 4.30
N ALA A 45 1.14 -6.57 4.16
CA ALA A 45 0.32 -6.16 5.30
C ALA A 45 -0.19 -7.35 6.11
N ALA A 46 -0.74 -8.37 5.46
CA ALA A 46 -1.20 -9.58 6.14
C ALA A 46 -0.05 -10.27 6.89
N ALA A 47 1.13 -10.37 6.27
CA ALA A 47 2.32 -10.92 6.91
C ALA A 47 2.78 -10.07 8.11
N TYR A 48 2.79 -8.74 7.98
CA TYR A 48 3.09 -7.82 9.07
C TYR A 48 2.11 -7.99 10.23
N TYR A 49 0.81 -7.96 9.97
CA TYR A 49 -0.19 -8.10 11.03
C TYR A 49 -0.14 -9.47 11.69
N LEU A 50 0.08 -10.55 10.93
CA LEU A 50 0.31 -11.88 11.49
C LEU A 50 1.55 -11.90 12.40
N TRP A 51 2.63 -11.27 11.97
CA TRP A 51 3.84 -11.14 12.79
C TRP A 51 3.56 -10.40 14.11
N THR A 52 2.75 -9.33 14.08
CA THR A 52 2.37 -8.63 15.33
C THR A 52 1.47 -9.45 16.25
N LEU A 53 0.70 -10.41 15.73
CA LEU A 53 -0.12 -11.31 16.54
C LEU A 53 0.71 -12.41 17.19
N VAL A 54 1.73 -12.93 16.49
CA VAL A 54 2.64 -13.97 17.00
C VAL A 54 3.72 -13.37 17.91
N ARG A 55 4.21 -12.17 17.59
CA ARG A 55 5.24 -11.43 18.35
C ARG A 55 4.78 -9.99 18.57
N PRO A 56 4.11 -9.69 19.71
CA PRO A 56 3.58 -8.35 19.99
C PRO A 56 4.60 -7.21 19.92
N ARG A 57 5.89 -7.50 20.22
CA ARG A 57 7.00 -6.54 20.07
C ARG A 57 7.19 -6.01 18.65
N ALA A 58 6.70 -6.70 17.62
CA ALA A 58 6.73 -6.20 16.25
C ALA A 58 5.88 -4.92 16.10
N ASP A 59 4.83 -4.74 16.91
CA ASP A 59 3.96 -3.56 16.88
C ASP A 59 4.66 -2.29 17.42
N GLU A 60 5.78 -2.44 18.15
CA GLU A 60 6.63 -1.33 18.59
C GLU A 60 7.36 -0.67 17.39
N ARG A 61 7.43 -1.36 16.23
CA ARG A 61 8.04 -0.85 14.99
C ARG A 61 7.07 0.08 14.26
N ALA A 62 6.75 1.21 14.90
CA ALA A 62 5.79 2.19 14.40
C ALA A 62 6.10 2.69 12.98
N ALA A 63 7.37 2.81 12.61
CA ALA A 63 7.81 3.16 11.25
C ALA A 63 7.37 2.13 10.20
N LEU A 64 7.45 0.84 10.52
CA LEU A 64 7.01 -0.23 9.62
C LEU A 64 5.48 -0.27 9.52
N ARG A 65 4.79 -0.12 10.65
CA ARG A 65 3.32 0.02 10.68
C ARG A 65 2.85 1.18 9.80
N GLY A 66 3.48 2.34 9.94
CA GLY A 66 3.17 3.55 9.16
C GLY A 66 3.35 3.32 7.66
N ALA A 67 4.45 2.66 7.25
CA ALA A 67 4.68 2.29 5.86
C ALA A 67 3.57 1.38 5.30
N VAL A 68 3.20 0.33 6.05
CA VAL A 68 2.13 -0.61 5.65
C VAL A 68 0.81 0.13 5.46
N VAL A 69 0.41 0.96 6.43
CA VAL A 69 -0.83 1.74 6.37
C VAL A 69 -0.82 2.71 5.20
N LEU A 70 0.31 3.40 4.98
CA LEU A 70 0.49 4.30 3.83
C LEU A 70 0.29 3.58 2.50
N TYR A 71 0.94 2.43 2.33
CA TYR A 71 0.87 1.69 1.06
C TYR A 71 -0.52 1.12 0.80
N LEU A 72 -1.22 0.65 1.84
CA LEU A 72 -2.61 0.22 1.72
C LEU A 72 -3.54 1.38 1.35
N ALA A 73 -3.40 2.53 2.03
CA ALA A 73 -4.19 3.72 1.73
C ALA A 73 -3.95 4.22 0.29
N MET A 74 -2.69 4.26 -0.14
CA MET A 74 -2.33 4.63 -1.51
C MET A 74 -2.89 3.64 -2.54
N ALA A 75 -2.78 2.34 -2.29
CA ALA A 75 -3.30 1.31 -3.18
C ALA A 75 -4.84 1.35 -3.30
N GLY A 76 -5.54 1.65 -2.20
CA GLY A 76 -6.98 1.88 -2.21
C GLY A 76 -7.34 3.14 -3.00
N LEU A 77 -6.65 4.25 -2.75
CA LEU A 77 -6.92 5.54 -3.41
C LEU A 77 -6.67 5.47 -4.91
N VAL A 78 -5.50 5.00 -5.34
CA VAL A 78 -5.16 4.88 -6.77
C VAL A 78 -6.14 3.97 -7.48
N TRP A 79 -6.55 2.86 -6.85
CA TRP A 79 -7.51 1.97 -7.49
C TRP A 79 -8.88 2.62 -7.64
N ASN A 80 -9.41 3.25 -6.60
CA ASN A 80 -10.72 3.90 -6.63
C ASN A 80 -10.78 5.05 -7.64
N LEU A 81 -9.68 5.80 -7.81
CA LEU A 81 -9.64 6.95 -8.72
C LEU A 81 -9.33 6.58 -10.17
N PHE A 82 -8.49 5.58 -10.41
CA PHE A 82 -7.94 5.33 -11.75
C PHE A 82 -8.24 3.95 -12.32
N LEU A 83 -8.53 2.94 -11.49
CA LEU A 83 -8.53 1.54 -11.92
C LEU A 83 -9.86 0.81 -11.75
N VAL A 84 -10.88 1.39 -11.10
CA VAL A 84 -12.20 0.73 -10.93
C VAL A 84 -12.74 0.20 -12.25
N GLU A 85 -12.85 1.07 -13.25
CA GLU A 85 -13.44 0.75 -14.56
C GLU A 85 -12.57 -0.22 -15.37
N ARG A 86 -11.27 -0.28 -15.09
CA ARG A 86 -10.30 -1.13 -15.81
C ARG A 86 -9.95 -2.43 -15.08
N SER A 87 -10.41 -2.59 -13.84
CA SER A 87 -10.12 -3.73 -12.96
C SER A 87 -11.39 -4.50 -12.60
N MET A 88 -12.34 -4.65 -13.53
CA MET A 88 -13.59 -5.41 -13.34
C MET A 88 -14.54 -4.85 -12.26
N GLY A 89 -14.36 -3.61 -11.82
CA GLY A 89 -15.22 -2.98 -10.81
C GLY A 89 -15.14 -3.63 -9.42
N TYR A 90 -16.21 -3.48 -8.64
CA TYR A 90 -16.28 -3.92 -7.24
C TYR A 90 -16.57 -5.42 -7.09
N THR A 91 -15.70 -6.26 -7.64
CA THR A 91 -15.67 -7.69 -7.28
C THR A 91 -15.37 -7.86 -5.79
N VAL A 92 -15.72 -9.02 -5.21
CA VAL A 92 -15.44 -9.33 -3.80
C VAL A 92 -13.96 -9.11 -3.47
N ALA A 93 -13.04 -9.62 -4.30
CA ALA A 93 -11.61 -9.45 -4.08
C ALA A 93 -11.18 -7.97 -4.12
N ASN A 94 -11.71 -7.19 -5.07
CA ASN A 94 -11.35 -5.78 -5.18
C ASN A 94 -11.90 -4.96 -4.01
N LEU A 95 -13.14 -5.20 -3.60
CA LEU A 95 -13.73 -4.55 -2.43
C LEU A 95 -12.90 -4.84 -1.18
N LEU A 96 -12.46 -6.08 -1.00
CA LEU A 96 -11.62 -6.47 0.14
C LEU A 96 -10.26 -5.74 0.11
N LEU A 97 -9.54 -5.78 -1.01
CA LEU A 97 -8.17 -5.27 -1.10
C LEU A 97 -8.06 -3.74 -1.24
N HIS A 98 -9.08 -3.09 -1.81
CA HIS A 98 -9.04 -1.65 -2.12
C HIS A 98 -9.93 -0.79 -1.22
N CYS A 99 -10.85 -1.39 -0.47
CA CYS A 99 -11.73 -0.67 0.45
C CYS A 99 -11.59 -1.21 1.89
N VAL A 100 -11.88 -2.50 2.10
CA VAL A 100 -11.94 -3.07 3.47
C VAL A 100 -10.57 -3.05 4.15
N VAL A 101 -9.54 -3.63 3.54
CA VAL A 101 -8.21 -3.71 4.14
C VAL A 101 -7.62 -2.31 4.43
N PRO A 102 -7.65 -1.33 3.49
CA PRO A 102 -7.21 0.03 3.77
C PRO A 102 -7.94 0.68 4.96
N VAL A 103 -9.26 0.54 5.04
CA VAL A 103 -10.06 1.10 6.14
C VAL A 103 -9.68 0.45 7.47
N LEU A 104 -9.59 -0.88 7.52
CA LEU A 104 -9.20 -1.59 8.75
C LEU A 104 -7.79 -1.20 9.21
N ALA A 105 -6.85 -1.03 8.30
CA ALA A 105 -5.48 -0.62 8.62
C ALA A 105 -5.42 0.83 9.15
N LEU A 106 -6.19 1.75 8.56
CA LEU A 106 -6.33 3.12 9.06
C LEU A 106 -6.98 3.14 10.46
N CYS A 107 -7.99 2.31 10.70
CA CYS A 107 -8.58 2.15 12.03
C CYS A 107 -7.56 1.62 13.05
N ASP A 108 -6.77 0.60 12.71
CA ASP A 108 -5.71 0.11 13.62
C ASP A 108 -4.63 1.18 13.88
N TRP A 109 -4.30 2.01 12.87
CA TRP A 109 -3.37 3.11 13.03
C TRP A 109 -3.85 4.16 14.03
N VAL A 110 -5.10 4.60 13.92
CA VAL A 110 -5.69 5.62 14.80
C VAL A 110 -5.88 5.10 16.23
N LEU A 111 -6.19 3.81 16.38
CA LEU A 111 -6.37 3.18 17.70
C LEU A 111 -5.05 2.78 18.38
N ALA A 112 -3.93 2.81 17.67
CA ALA A 112 -2.64 2.51 18.23
C ALA A 112 -2.10 3.68 19.06
N ASP A 113 -1.23 3.38 20.03
CA ASP A 113 -0.52 4.42 20.76
C ASP A 113 0.28 5.30 19.81
N ARG A 114 0.39 6.59 20.18
CA ARG A 114 1.00 7.62 19.35
C ARG A 114 2.41 7.20 18.93
N PRO A 115 2.64 6.99 17.62
CA PRO A 115 3.90 6.47 17.15
C PRO A 115 5.01 7.52 17.27
N ASN A 116 6.19 7.12 17.75
CA ASN A 116 7.38 7.96 17.74
C ASN A 116 8.03 7.90 16.34
N LEU A 117 7.51 8.70 15.41
CA LEU A 117 8.04 8.82 14.05
C LEU A 117 8.93 10.06 13.91
N ALA A 118 10.01 9.92 13.15
CA ALA A 118 10.81 11.05 12.69
C ALA A 118 10.24 11.64 11.39
N TRP A 119 10.45 12.94 11.16
CA TRP A 119 9.96 13.70 10.00
C TRP A 119 10.41 13.17 8.63
N TRP A 120 11.50 12.40 8.59
CA TRP A 120 12.06 11.82 7.37
C TRP A 120 11.45 10.46 6.99
N HIS A 121 10.64 9.84 7.87
CA HIS A 121 10.02 8.54 7.55
C HIS A 121 9.13 8.57 6.31
N PRO A 122 8.26 9.57 6.09
CA PRO A 122 7.51 9.69 4.84
C PRO A 122 8.40 9.70 3.59
N ILE A 123 9.59 10.32 3.68
CA ILE A 123 10.56 10.33 2.58
C ILE A 123 11.17 8.94 2.38
N ALA A 124 11.55 8.26 3.47
CA ALA A 124 12.07 6.89 3.40
C ALA A 124 11.03 5.90 2.84
N TRP A 125 9.73 6.12 3.11
CA TRP A 125 8.65 5.28 2.59
C TRP A 125 8.45 5.42 1.07
N LEU A 126 9.02 6.44 0.41
CA LEU A 126 9.04 6.48 -1.06
C LEU A 126 9.88 5.36 -1.68
N ALA A 127 10.80 4.76 -0.94
CA ALA A 127 11.70 3.73 -1.46
C ALA A 127 10.94 2.55 -2.09
N PHE A 128 9.86 2.08 -1.46
CA PHE A 128 9.12 0.93 -1.98
C PHE A 128 8.29 1.28 -3.23
N PRO A 129 7.46 2.35 -3.26
CA PRO A 129 6.80 2.80 -4.49
C PRO A 129 7.78 3.12 -5.62
N ALA A 130 8.94 3.70 -5.32
CA ALA A 130 9.97 3.99 -6.33
C ALA A 130 10.57 2.70 -6.92
N ALA A 131 10.91 1.73 -6.07
CA ALA A 131 11.39 0.42 -6.52
C ALA A 131 10.33 -0.30 -7.37
N TYR A 132 9.06 -0.23 -6.96
CA TYR A 132 7.96 -0.79 -7.74
C TYR A 132 7.76 -0.06 -9.07
N LEU A 133 7.90 1.27 -9.12
CA LEU A 133 7.82 2.04 -10.36
C LEU A 133 8.88 1.57 -11.36
N VAL A 134 10.12 1.35 -10.90
CA VAL A 134 11.19 0.81 -11.75
C VAL A 134 10.80 -0.58 -12.27
N LEU A 135 10.29 -1.47 -11.40
CA LEU A 135 9.79 -2.78 -11.83
C LEU A 135 8.66 -2.63 -12.87
N ALA A 136 7.71 -1.72 -12.65
CA ALA A 136 6.58 -1.50 -13.54
C ALA A 136 7.03 -1.02 -14.93
N LEU A 137 7.96 -0.07 -14.97
CA LEU A 137 8.50 0.47 -16.22
C LEU A 137 9.35 -0.55 -16.99
N LEU A 138 10.17 -1.36 -16.29
CA LEU A 138 11.08 -2.31 -16.94
C LEU A 138 10.42 -3.64 -17.33
N VAL A 139 9.48 -4.13 -16.50
CA VAL A 139 8.95 -5.50 -16.64
C VAL A 139 7.52 -5.49 -17.15
N LEU A 140 6.67 -4.59 -16.66
CA LEU A 140 5.25 -4.62 -17.04
C LEU A 140 4.95 -3.93 -18.37
N ASN A 141 5.79 -2.98 -18.81
CA ASN A 141 5.65 -2.36 -20.12
C ASN A 141 6.22 -3.24 -21.25
N ASP A 142 7.37 -3.90 -21.01
CA ASP A 142 8.07 -4.66 -22.07
C ASP A 142 7.52 -6.09 -22.29
N LEU A 143 6.81 -6.69 -21.33
CA LEU A 143 6.27 -8.06 -21.44
C LEU A 143 5.03 -8.20 -22.35
N GLY A 144 4.79 -7.26 -23.26
CA GLY A 144 3.90 -7.45 -24.42
C GLY A 144 2.40 -7.54 -24.11
N ARG A 145 1.95 -7.12 -22.92
CA ARG A 145 0.53 -7.12 -22.54
C ARG A 145 0.21 -5.84 -21.79
N ARG A 146 -0.54 -4.93 -22.46
CA ARG A 146 -1.05 -3.62 -21.99
C ARG A 146 -0.81 -3.38 -20.50
N ALA A 147 0.04 -2.40 -20.21
CA ALA A 147 0.39 -1.97 -18.87
C ALA A 147 -0.86 -1.95 -17.97
N PRO A 148 -0.85 -2.58 -16.78
CA PRO A 148 -1.96 -2.47 -15.83
C PRO A 148 -2.22 -1.01 -15.43
N TYR A 149 -1.23 -0.15 -15.64
CA TYR A 149 -1.23 1.26 -15.31
C TYR A 149 -1.08 2.08 -16.60
N PHE A 150 -2.18 2.37 -17.28
CA PHE A 150 -2.18 3.18 -18.50
C PHE A 150 -1.52 4.56 -18.31
N PHE A 151 -1.55 5.08 -17.08
CA PHE A 151 -0.94 6.35 -16.71
C PHE A 151 0.59 6.30 -16.59
N LEU A 152 1.20 5.12 -16.65
CA LEU A 152 2.65 4.91 -16.70
C LEU A 152 3.14 4.42 -18.07
N ASP A 153 2.24 4.32 -19.04
CA ASP A 153 2.53 3.84 -20.38
C ASP A 153 2.78 5.02 -21.33
N VAL A 154 4.00 5.10 -21.85
CA VAL A 154 4.44 6.18 -22.74
C VAL A 154 3.65 6.16 -24.05
N ASP A 155 3.27 4.99 -24.55
CA ASP A 155 2.50 4.86 -25.79
C ASP A 155 1.04 5.28 -25.59
N SER A 156 0.54 5.19 -24.35
CA SER A 156 -0.84 5.58 -24.00
C SER A 156 -1.00 7.07 -23.72
N VAL A 157 -0.08 7.69 -22.96
CA VAL A 157 -0.24 9.08 -22.47
C VAL A 157 0.92 10.02 -22.86
N GLY A 158 2.00 9.51 -23.44
CA GLY A 158 3.19 10.28 -23.79
C GLY A 158 4.16 10.49 -22.62
N ALA A 159 5.45 10.63 -22.94
CA ALA A 159 6.52 10.69 -21.93
C ALA A 159 6.37 11.86 -20.94
N GLY A 160 5.93 13.03 -21.41
CA GLY A 160 5.69 14.19 -20.55
C GLY A 160 4.58 13.95 -19.52
N ALA A 161 3.50 13.28 -19.91
CA ALA A 161 2.41 12.94 -19.00
C ALA A 161 2.83 11.83 -18.02
N VAL A 162 3.61 10.83 -18.46
CA VAL A 162 4.17 9.81 -17.55
C VAL A 162 5.03 10.47 -16.47
N ALA A 163 5.91 11.40 -16.84
CA ALA A 163 6.73 12.12 -15.86
C ALA A 163 5.88 12.92 -14.85
N ALA A 164 4.82 13.59 -15.32
CA ALA A 164 3.88 14.31 -14.46
C ALA A 164 3.11 13.37 -13.53
N ASN A 165 2.66 12.21 -14.03
CA ASN A 165 1.95 11.20 -13.24
C ASN A 165 2.84 10.60 -12.16
N VAL A 166 4.10 10.30 -12.48
CA VAL A 166 5.09 9.82 -11.50
C VAL A 166 5.32 10.87 -10.41
N ALA A 167 5.48 12.14 -10.78
CA ALA A 167 5.62 13.23 -9.82
C ALA A 167 4.38 13.37 -8.93
N ALA A 168 3.17 13.30 -9.51
CA ALA A 168 1.92 13.36 -8.77
C ALA A 168 1.76 12.18 -7.79
N LEU A 169 2.13 10.96 -8.20
CA LEU A 169 2.11 9.78 -7.31
C LEU A 169 3.10 9.93 -6.15
N ALA A 170 4.32 10.41 -6.42
CA ALA A 170 5.32 10.66 -5.38
C ALA A 170 4.84 11.73 -4.38
N LEU A 171 4.26 12.83 -4.87
CA LEU A 171 3.65 13.86 -4.03
C LEU A 171 2.47 13.31 -3.23
N GLY A 172 1.65 12.45 -3.81
CA GLY A 172 0.54 11.78 -3.12
C GLY A 172 1.03 10.89 -1.97
N VAL A 173 2.08 10.10 -2.19
CA VAL A 173 2.71 9.29 -1.13
C VAL A 173 3.25 10.17 -0.01
N LEU A 174 3.94 11.26 -0.34
CA LEU A 174 4.45 12.20 0.66
C LEU A 174 3.31 12.86 1.45
N ALA A 175 2.28 13.35 0.75
CA ALA A 175 1.13 14.00 1.37
C ALA A 175 0.41 13.05 2.34
N LEU A 176 0.13 11.81 1.93
CA LEU A 176 -0.45 10.78 2.79
C LEU A 176 0.48 10.41 3.95
N GLY A 177 1.79 10.28 3.70
CA GLY A 177 2.77 9.96 4.73
C GLY A 177 2.84 11.04 5.82
N TYR A 178 2.85 12.32 5.42
CA TYR A 178 2.81 13.45 6.36
C TYR A 178 1.44 13.58 7.05
N ALA A 179 0.34 13.27 6.38
CA ALA A 179 -0.98 13.21 7.01
C ALA A 179 -1.03 12.13 8.10
N LEU A 180 -0.50 10.93 7.84
CA LEU A 180 -0.39 9.86 8.85
C LEU A 180 0.50 10.26 10.02
N LEU A 181 1.59 10.99 9.75
CA LEU A 181 2.48 11.54 10.79
C LEU A 181 1.73 12.55 11.67
N ALA A 182 0.94 13.44 11.07
CA ALA A 182 0.15 14.44 11.78
C ALA A 182 -0.94 13.80 12.65
N VAL A 183 -1.68 12.83 12.12
CA VAL A 183 -2.70 12.07 12.86
C VAL A 183 -2.07 11.23 13.98
N GLY A 184 -0.87 10.69 13.77
CA GLY A 184 -0.10 9.95 14.77
C GLY A 184 0.52 10.83 15.88
N GLY A 185 0.59 12.15 15.69
CA GLY A 185 0.96 13.12 16.73
C GLY A 185 2.42 13.13 17.17
N GLY A 186 3.39 12.79 16.31
CA GLY A 186 4.81 12.78 16.69
C GLY A 186 5.72 13.37 15.63
N VAL A 187 6.02 14.67 15.71
CA VAL A 187 7.20 15.25 15.05
C VAL A 187 8.30 15.37 16.10
N LYS A 188 9.17 14.37 16.21
CA LYS A 188 10.50 14.62 16.78
C LYS A 188 11.42 15.10 15.66
N ARG A 189 11.97 16.31 15.80
CA ARG A 189 13.19 16.69 15.09
C ARG A 189 14.26 15.68 15.53
N SER A 190 14.94 15.03 14.59
CA SER A 190 16.00 14.05 14.90
C SER A 190 16.95 14.61 15.97
N PRO A 191 17.46 13.79 16.91
CA PRO A 191 18.57 14.23 17.76
C PRO A 191 19.73 14.62 16.84
N ALA A 192 20.28 15.81 17.03
CA ALA A 192 21.52 16.19 16.36
C ALA A 192 22.57 15.10 16.63
N LEU A 193 23.27 14.66 15.59
CA LEU A 193 24.42 13.77 15.72
C LEU A 193 25.39 14.38 16.76
N PRO A 194 25.86 13.62 17.76
CA PRO A 194 26.98 14.07 18.57
C PRO A 194 28.17 14.31 17.64
N ARG A 195 28.78 15.51 17.73
CA ARG A 195 30.05 15.82 17.09
C ARG A 195 31.18 15.03 17.74
#